data_AF-A0A2G6HLA8-F1
#
_entry.id   AF-A0A2G6HLA8-F1
#
_cell.length_a   1.000
_cell.length_b   1.000
_cell.length_c   1.000
_cell.angle_alpha   90.00
_cell.angle_beta   90.00
_cell.angle_gamma   90.00
#
_symmetry.space_group_name_H-M   'P 1'
#
loop_
_entity.id
_entity.type
_entity.pdbx_description
1 polymer ?
#
loop_
_entity_poly.entity_id
_entity_poly.type
_entity_poly.pdbx_seq_one_letter_code
_entity_poly.pdbx_strand_id
1 'polypeptide(L)'
;MKFSLPFKTVYKIEERDGAALDQLKKRLLGAGVIILFFFTVIMLRLWSLQVVNGENYKQKAYKNRVRVRELAAPRGHILDRYGREIVTNKPSFNVTMIQEDSTDVSETLERLAPVLGMEVSELWNKIREAEDTPRYLPVTLKEDIDWQTLAYLENHNYEFSGIRTEVKPVRVYHYGDLAANVIGYLGSISKKELAAADRSVYSGGDIIGKRGLEKLREADLRGEKGRSLTEVNNRGF
;
A
#
# COMPACT_ATOMS: atom_id res chain seq x y z
N MET A 1 55.01 64.73 55.42
CA MET A 1 53.70 64.52 54.76
C MET A 1 53.47 63.01 54.68
N LYS A 2 52.38 62.53 55.28
CA LYS A 2 52.01 61.11 55.43
C LYS A 2 51.86 60.43 54.07
N PHE A 3 52.29 59.17 53.95
CA PHE A 3 51.50 58.11 53.31
C PHE A 3 51.95 56.75 53.86
N SER A 4 51.16 56.22 54.79
CA SER A 4 51.27 54.85 55.30
C SER A 4 50.41 53.96 54.41
N LEU A 5 51.02 53.04 53.69
CA LEU A 5 50.33 51.96 53.00
C LEU A 5 50.43 50.71 53.88
N PRO A 6 49.32 50.12 54.35
CA PRO A 6 49.38 48.81 54.95
C PRO A 6 49.46 47.78 53.80
N PHE A 7 50.65 47.24 53.56
CA PHE A 7 50.78 45.99 52.82
C PHE A 7 50.05 44.91 53.62
N LYS A 8 48.84 44.55 53.17
CA LYS A 8 48.07 43.43 53.70
C LYS A 8 48.82 42.15 53.33
N THR A 9 49.42 41.55 54.35
CA THR A 9 50.18 40.30 54.31
C THR A 9 49.37 39.19 53.65
N VAL A 10 49.97 38.62 52.60
CA VAL A 10 50.07 37.19 52.25
C VAL A 10 48.80 36.36 52.41
N TYR A 11 48.29 35.90 51.26
CA TYR A 11 47.38 34.76 51.14
C TYR A 11 47.91 33.56 51.95
N LYS A 12 47.28 33.26 53.08
CA LYS A 12 47.33 31.92 53.66
C LYS A 12 46.15 31.15 53.08
N ILE A 13 46.41 30.43 51.99
CA ILE A 13 45.48 29.43 51.46
C ILE A 13 45.49 28.32 52.52
N GLU A 14 44.51 28.37 53.43
CA GLU A 14 44.26 27.29 54.38
C GLU A 14 44.07 25.96 53.64
N GLU A 15 44.56 24.91 54.28
CA GLU A 15 44.47 23.52 53.85
C GLU A 15 43.14 23.22 53.17
N ARG A 16 43.26 22.69 51.97
CA ARG A 16 42.14 22.15 51.20
C ARG A 16 41.51 21.02 52.04
N ASP A 17 40.46 21.31 52.79
CA ASP A 17 39.75 20.42 53.72
C ASP A 17 39.59 19.00 53.11
N GLY A 18 40.47 18.08 53.51
CA GLY A 18 40.49 16.72 52.97
C GLY A 18 39.15 16.02 53.18
N ALA A 19 38.45 16.33 54.28
CA ALA A 19 37.12 15.82 54.59
C ALA A 19 36.02 16.34 53.64
N ALA A 20 36.07 17.61 53.23
CA ALA A 20 35.13 18.19 52.27
C ALA A 20 35.34 17.60 50.86
N LEU A 21 36.60 17.37 50.46
CA LEU A 21 36.94 16.66 49.23
C LEU A 21 36.46 15.21 49.25
N ASP A 22 36.56 14.52 50.39
CA ASP A 22 36.14 13.13 50.52
C ASP A 22 34.62 12.98 50.49
N GLN A 23 33.88 13.91 51.10
CA GLN A 23 32.42 13.97 50.99
C GLN A 23 31.97 14.29 49.56
N LEU A 24 32.65 15.20 48.85
CA LEU A 24 32.37 15.49 47.45
C LEU A 24 32.63 14.27 46.56
N LYS A 25 33.76 13.58 46.76
CA LYS A 25 34.09 12.32 46.05
C LYS A 25 33.02 11.25 46.28
N LYS A 26 32.57 11.04 47.52
CA LYS A 26 31.51 10.07 47.84
C LYS A 26 30.17 10.40 47.18
N ARG A 27 29.79 11.68 47.13
CA ARG A 27 28.58 12.13 46.42
C ARG A 27 28.69 11.96 44.91
N LEU A 28 29.85 12.27 44.32
CA LEU A 28 30.13 12.05 42.90
C LEU A 28 30.11 10.56 42.55
N LEU A 29 30.68 9.71 43.41
CA LEU A 29 30.64 8.25 43.25
C LEU A 29 29.21 7.72 43.32
N GLY A 30 28.42 8.18 44.30
CA GLY A 30 27.01 7.81 44.42
C GLY A 30 26.18 8.24 43.21
N ALA A 31 26.35 9.48 42.75
CA ALA A 31 25.68 9.97 41.53
C ALA A 31 26.11 9.17 40.29
N GLY A 32 27.41 8.82 40.19
CA GLY A 32 27.94 7.99 39.11
C GLY A 32 27.34 6.58 39.08
N VAL A 33 27.17 5.94 40.25
CA VAL A 33 26.53 4.63 40.37
C VAL A 33 25.06 4.69 39.94
N ILE A 34 24.33 5.75 40.33
CA ILE A 34 22.93 5.95 39.92
C ILE A 34 22.83 6.12 38.41
N ILE A 35 23.68 6.96 37.81
CA ILE A 35 23.72 7.16 36.35
C ILE A 35 24.05 5.85 35.64
N LEU A 36 25.03 5.09 36.12
CA LEU A 36 25.42 3.80 35.55
C LEU A 36 24.27 2.79 35.62
N PHE A 37 23.52 2.78 36.72
CA PHE A 37 22.34 1.94 36.88
C PHE A 37 21.28 2.26 35.81
N PHE A 38 20.89 3.53 35.66
CA PHE A 38 19.93 3.93 34.62
C PHE A 38 20.43 3.62 33.21
N PHE A 39 21.73 3.85 32.94
CA PHE A 39 22.35 3.51 31.67
C PHE A 39 22.26 2.01 31.36
N THR A 40 22.48 1.17 32.38
CA THR A 40 22.36 -0.29 32.27
C THR A 40 20.93 -0.71 31.97
N VAL A 41 19.93 -0.09 32.63
CA VAL A 41 18.51 -0.34 32.36
C VAL A 41 18.14 0.03 30.92
N ILE A 42 18.62 1.17 30.42
CA ILE A 42 18.39 1.59 29.03
C ILE A 42 19.05 0.61 28.05
N MET A 43 20.28 0.16 28.32
CA MET A 43 20.98 -0.83 27.49
C MET A 43 20.26 -2.18 27.44
N LEU A 44 19.77 -2.67 28.58
CA LEU A 44 18.97 -3.90 28.64
C LEU A 44 17.65 -3.75 27.87
N ARG A 45 17.02 -2.57 27.95
CA ARG A 45 15.79 -2.29 27.19
C ARG A 45 16.05 -2.25 25.68
N LEU A 46 17.14 -1.61 25.25
CA LEU A 46 17.55 -1.56 23.85
C LEU A 46 17.88 -2.97 23.33
N TRP A 47 18.61 -3.76 24.11
CA TRP A 47 18.90 -5.16 23.78
C TRP A 47 17.62 -5.98 23.59
N SER A 48 16.65 -5.85 24.51
CA SER A 48 15.35 -6.51 24.39
C SER A 48 14.60 -6.09 23.11
N LEU A 49 14.70 -4.83 22.71
CA LEU A 49 14.01 -4.32 21.53
C LEU A 49 14.69 -4.75 20.22
N GLN A 50 16.02 -4.79 20.19
CA GLN A 50 16.82 -5.13 19.02
C GLN A 50 17.02 -6.64 18.82
N VAL A 51 17.27 -7.41 19.88
CA VAL A 51 17.64 -8.83 19.78
C VAL A 51 16.42 -9.75 19.92
N VAL A 52 15.55 -9.52 20.91
CA VAL A 52 14.39 -10.40 21.16
C VAL A 52 13.25 -10.08 20.19
N ASN A 53 13.00 -8.80 19.92
CA ASN A 53 11.89 -8.37 19.08
C ASN A 53 12.32 -7.82 17.71
N GLY A 54 13.62 -7.77 17.40
CA GLY A 54 14.13 -7.19 16.16
C GLY A 54 13.51 -7.83 14.93
N GLU A 55 13.45 -9.16 14.87
CA GLU A 55 12.88 -9.88 13.74
C GLU A 55 11.37 -9.63 13.59
N ASN A 56 10.64 -9.54 14.72
CA ASN A 56 9.21 -9.24 14.71
C ASN A 56 8.91 -7.80 14.27
N TYR A 57 9.71 -6.82 14.69
CA TYR A 57 9.56 -5.43 14.25
C TYR A 57 9.99 -5.25 12.80
N LYS A 58 11.04 -5.95 12.36
CA LYS A 58 11.48 -5.97 10.98
C LYS A 58 10.43 -6.58 10.06
N GLN A 59 9.79 -7.68 10.47
CA GLN A 59 8.67 -8.26 9.72
C GLN A 59 7.42 -7.36 9.71
N LYS A 60 7.09 -6.71 10.83
CA LYS A 60 5.98 -5.73 10.86
C LYS A 60 6.26 -4.52 9.97
N ALA A 61 7.50 -4.02 9.98
CA ALA A 61 7.93 -2.95 9.10
C ALA A 61 7.92 -3.38 7.62
N TYR A 62 8.35 -4.62 7.32
CA TYR A 62 8.31 -5.17 5.97
C TYR A 62 6.88 -5.34 5.45
N LYS A 63 5.97 -5.87 6.28
CA LYS A 63 4.54 -5.98 5.93
C LYS A 63 3.88 -4.63 5.69
N ASN A 64 4.29 -3.59 6.42
CA ASN A 64 3.79 -2.23 6.21
C ASN A 64 4.41 -1.56 4.96
N ARG A 65 5.58 -2.01 4.52
CA ARG A 65 6.32 -1.44 3.39
C ARG A 65 6.02 -2.14 2.06
N VAL A 66 5.46 -3.34 2.06
CA VAL A 66 5.17 -4.09 0.82
C VAL A 66 3.67 -4.22 0.61
N ARG A 67 3.14 -3.51 -0.39
CA ARG A 67 1.77 -3.69 -0.87
C ARG A 67 1.77 -4.84 -1.87
N VAL A 68 1.04 -5.91 -1.57
CA VAL A 68 0.82 -7.04 -2.49
C VAL A 68 -0.46 -6.78 -3.26
N ARG A 69 -0.38 -6.70 -4.58
CA ARG A 69 -1.53 -6.57 -5.47
C ARG A 69 -1.68 -7.81 -6.33
N GLU A 70 -2.89 -8.38 -6.36
CA GLU A 70 -3.22 -9.47 -7.28
C GLU A 70 -3.34 -8.93 -8.71
N LEU A 71 -2.66 -9.59 -9.64
CA LEU A 71 -2.77 -9.31 -11.08
C LEU A 71 -3.66 -10.37 -11.71
N ALA A 72 -4.75 -9.93 -12.34
CA ALA A 72 -5.65 -10.82 -13.06
C ALA A 72 -4.92 -11.46 -14.25
N ALA A 73 -5.02 -12.78 -14.37
CA ALA A 73 -4.44 -13.52 -15.48
C ALA A 73 -5.38 -13.48 -16.70
N PRO A 74 -4.86 -13.37 -17.92
CA PRO A 74 -5.67 -13.59 -19.12
C PRO A 74 -6.13 -15.05 -19.15
N ARG A 75 -7.40 -15.26 -19.50
CA ARG A 75 -7.97 -16.62 -19.59
C ARG A 75 -7.55 -17.34 -20.87
N GLY A 76 -7.63 -18.65 -20.90
CA GLY A 76 -7.42 -19.45 -22.12
C GLY A 76 -8.38 -19.04 -23.25
N HIS A 77 -7.91 -19.04 -24.50
CA HIS A 77 -8.76 -18.79 -25.67
C HIS A 77 -9.61 -20.02 -25.98
N ILE A 78 -10.85 -19.80 -26.42
CA ILE A 78 -11.72 -20.87 -26.91
C ILE A 78 -11.70 -20.82 -28.43
N LEU A 79 -11.25 -21.91 -29.03
CA LEU A 79 -11.08 -22.04 -30.48
C LEU A 79 -12.04 -23.10 -31.04
N ASP A 80 -12.41 -22.96 -32.31
CA ASP A 80 -13.11 -24.01 -33.04
C ASP A 80 -12.14 -25.11 -33.53
N ARG A 81 -12.70 -26.16 -34.14
CA ARG A 81 -11.94 -27.30 -34.69
C ARG A 81 -10.92 -26.95 -35.78
N TYR A 82 -11.06 -25.79 -36.42
CA TYR A 82 -10.17 -25.25 -37.44
C TYR A 82 -9.23 -24.15 -36.88
N GLY A 83 -9.23 -23.95 -35.55
CA GLY A 83 -8.39 -22.96 -34.88
C GLY A 83 -8.94 -21.53 -34.92
N ARG A 84 -10.19 -21.33 -35.32
CA ARG A 84 -10.79 -19.98 -35.35
C ARG A 84 -11.17 -19.53 -33.95
N GLU A 85 -10.81 -18.29 -33.61
CA GLU A 85 -11.07 -17.71 -32.30
C GLU A 85 -12.55 -17.45 -32.07
N ILE A 86 -13.14 -18.16 -31.11
CA ILE A 86 -14.55 -17.97 -30.70
C ILE A 86 -14.61 -16.99 -29.53
N VAL A 87 -13.77 -17.23 -28.52
CA VAL A 87 -13.67 -16.39 -27.32
C VAL A 87 -12.22 -16.10 -27.00
N THR A 88 -11.90 -14.82 -26.89
CA THR A 88 -10.55 -14.32 -26.62
C THR A 88 -10.56 -13.35 -25.46
N ASN A 89 -9.42 -12.73 -25.18
CA ASN A 89 -9.34 -11.62 -24.24
C ASN A 89 -8.71 -10.42 -24.94
N LYS A 90 -9.19 -9.23 -24.60
CA LYS A 90 -8.54 -7.97 -24.94
C LYS A 90 -8.06 -7.27 -23.67
N PRO A 91 -6.96 -6.50 -23.71
CA PRO A 91 -6.64 -5.59 -22.62
C PRO A 91 -7.72 -4.51 -22.54
N SER A 92 -8.25 -4.29 -21.33
CA SER A 92 -9.13 -3.18 -21.02
C SER A 92 -8.38 -2.22 -20.12
N PHE A 93 -8.36 -0.95 -20.52
CA PHE A 93 -7.71 0.13 -19.79
C PHE A 93 -8.72 0.76 -18.85
N ASN A 94 -8.49 0.63 -17.55
CA ASN A 94 -9.41 1.11 -16.54
C ASN A 94 -8.78 2.28 -15.78
N VAL A 95 -9.56 3.31 -15.51
CA VAL A 95 -9.15 4.43 -14.68
C VAL A 95 -9.54 4.13 -13.25
N THR A 96 -8.56 4.18 -12.37
CA THR A 96 -8.73 3.91 -10.94
C THR A 96 -8.20 5.06 -10.11
N MET A 97 -8.72 5.19 -8.89
CA MET A 97 -8.29 6.21 -7.93
C MET A 97 -7.87 5.56 -6.61
N ILE A 98 -6.69 5.93 -6.14
CA ILE A 98 -6.24 5.66 -4.76
C ILE A 98 -6.45 6.95 -3.98
N GLN A 99 -7.37 6.92 -3.01
CA GLN A 99 -7.78 8.12 -2.28
C GLN A 99 -6.66 8.64 -1.36
N GLU A 100 -5.83 7.75 -0.82
CA GLU A 100 -4.68 8.12 0.02
C GLU A 100 -3.60 8.90 -0.73
N ASP A 101 -3.46 8.65 -2.04
CA ASP A 101 -2.43 9.28 -2.89
C ASP A 101 -2.93 10.60 -3.53
N SER A 102 -4.18 10.98 -3.27
CA SER A 102 -4.80 12.18 -3.85
C SER A 102 -4.69 13.37 -2.89
N THR A 103 -4.21 14.51 -3.39
CA THR A 103 -4.06 15.74 -2.59
C THR A 103 -5.43 16.35 -2.27
N ASP A 104 -6.25 16.53 -3.30
CA ASP A 104 -7.64 16.97 -3.21
C ASP A 104 -8.48 16.12 -4.16
N VAL A 105 -9.35 15.29 -3.57
CA VAL A 105 -10.23 14.39 -4.30
C VAL A 105 -11.22 15.18 -5.13
N SER A 106 -11.78 16.27 -4.60
CA SER A 106 -12.84 17.03 -5.28
C SER A 106 -12.28 17.70 -6.52
N GLU A 107 -11.15 18.40 -6.38
CA GLU A 107 -10.48 19.08 -7.49
C GLU A 107 -10.03 18.07 -8.57
N THR A 108 -9.47 16.92 -8.15
CA THR A 108 -9.04 15.88 -9.08
C THR A 108 -10.23 15.34 -9.90
N LEU A 109 -11.38 15.10 -9.27
CA LEU A 109 -12.57 14.62 -9.95
C LEU A 109 -13.19 15.65 -10.90
N GLU A 110 -13.18 16.93 -10.53
CA GLU A 110 -13.65 18.02 -11.39
C GLU A 110 -12.81 18.14 -12.67
N ARG A 111 -11.49 17.94 -12.57
CA ARG A 111 -10.59 17.91 -13.73
C ARG A 111 -10.73 16.62 -14.55
N LEU A 112 -10.98 15.48 -13.89
CA LEU A 112 -11.07 14.17 -14.55
C LEU A 112 -12.39 13.97 -15.30
N ALA A 113 -13.50 14.49 -14.77
CA ALA A 113 -14.83 14.42 -15.37
C ALA A 113 -14.88 14.77 -16.87
N PRO A 114 -14.39 15.94 -17.33
CA PRO A 114 -14.41 16.30 -18.76
C PRO A 114 -13.53 15.37 -19.61
N VAL A 115 -12.41 14.88 -19.07
CA VAL A 115 -11.51 13.96 -19.76
C VAL A 115 -12.18 12.60 -19.99
N LEU A 116 -12.93 12.13 -19.00
CA LEU A 116 -13.68 10.88 -19.10
C LEU A 116 -15.03 11.03 -19.79
N GLY A 117 -15.48 12.25 -20.09
CA GLY A 117 -16.83 12.51 -20.59
C GLY A 117 -17.91 12.01 -19.62
N MET A 118 -17.68 12.16 -18.31
CA MET A 118 -18.60 11.74 -17.24
C MET A 118 -18.95 12.92 -16.35
N GLU A 119 -20.10 12.87 -15.71
CA GLU A 119 -20.48 13.86 -14.70
C GLU A 119 -19.69 13.66 -13.41
N VAL A 120 -19.31 14.75 -12.73
CA VAL A 120 -18.59 14.70 -11.45
C VAL A 120 -19.40 13.92 -10.40
N SER A 121 -20.73 14.03 -10.46
CA SER A 121 -21.65 13.32 -9.57
C SER A 121 -21.58 11.79 -9.73
N GLU A 122 -21.36 11.28 -10.94
CA GLU A 122 -21.19 9.84 -11.20
C GLU A 122 -19.89 9.32 -10.62
N LEU A 123 -18.80 10.09 -10.71
CA LEU A 123 -17.52 9.73 -10.11
C LEU A 123 -17.62 9.69 -8.58
N TRP A 124 -18.32 10.66 -7.98
CA TRP A 124 -18.61 10.63 -6.55
C TRP A 124 -19.48 9.45 -6.13
N ASN A 125 -20.44 9.04 -6.96
CA ASN A 125 -21.24 7.84 -6.68
C ASN A 125 -20.35 6.60 -6.55
N LYS A 126 -19.41 6.42 -7.48
CA LYS A 126 -18.48 5.27 -7.45
C LYS A 126 -17.57 5.27 -6.23
N ILE A 127 -17.13 6.44 -5.78
CA ILE A 127 -16.34 6.56 -4.55
C ILE A 127 -17.19 6.24 -3.33
N ARG A 128 -18.45 6.70 -3.28
CA ARG A 128 -19.39 6.40 -2.19
C ARG A 128 -19.77 4.92 -2.14
N GLU A 129 -19.99 4.28 -3.28
CA GLU A 129 -20.22 2.83 -3.36
C GLU A 129 -19.03 2.03 -2.81
N ALA A 130 -17.82 2.61 -2.87
CA ALA A 130 -16.59 2.04 -2.35
C ALA A 130 -16.21 2.56 -0.95
N GLU A 131 -17.13 3.15 -0.18
CA GLU A 131 -16.83 3.71 1.15
C GLU A 131 -16.30 2.67 2.14
N ASP A 132 -16.78 1.42 2.05
CA ASP A 132 -16.28 0.29 2.85
C ASP A 132 -14.87 -0.18 2.42
N THR A 133 -14.38 0.29 1.27
CA THR A 133 -13.06 -0.08 0.76
C THR A 133 -11.99 0.80 1.40
N PRO A 134 -10.92 0.22 1.98
CA PRO A 134 -9.81 1.00 2.52
C PRO A 134 -9.22 1.99 1.51
N ARG A 135 -8.93 3.23 1.95
CA ARG A 135 -8.49 4.34 1.09
C ARG A 135 -7.19 4.11 0.30
N TYR A 136 -6.38 3.15 0.75
CA TYR A 136 -5.13 2.75 0.08
C TYR A 136 -5.34 1.75 -1.07
N LEU A 137 -6.57 1.25 -1.26
CA LEU A 137 -6.92 0.37 -2.38
C LEU A 137 -7.52 1.17 -3.54
N PRO A 138 -7.23 0.78 -4.79
CA PRO A 138 -7.74 1.47 -5.97
C PRO A 138 -9.26 1.23 -6.14
N VAL A 139 -10.00 2.32 -6.32
CA VAL A 139 -11.42 2.31 -6.71
C VAL A 139 -11.53 2.53 -8.22
N THR A 140 -12.26 1.65 -8.92
CA THR A 140 -12.41 1.78 -10.39
C THR A 140 -13.47 2.84 -10.73
N LEU A 141 -13.03 3.91 -11.39
CA LEU A 141 -13.88 5.02 -11.82
C LEU A 141 -14.50 4.76 -13.19
N LYS A 142 -13.70 4.36 -14.18
CA LYS A 142 -14.18 4.05 -15.53
C LYS A 142 -13.47 2.82 -16.07
N GLU A 143 -14.23 1.95 -16.73
CA GLU A 143 -13.69 0.76 -17.39
C GLU A 143 -13.58 0.99 -18.89
N ASP A 144 -12.64 0.31 -19.53
CA ASP A 144 -12.45 0.26 -20.99
C ASP A 144 -12.37 1.65 -21.67
N ILE A 145 -11.48 2.51 -21.18
CA ILE A 145 -11.24 3.81 -21.82
C ILE A 145 -10.57 3.65 -23.19
N ASP A 146 -10.83 4.62 -24.08
CA ASP A 146 -10.20 4.70 -25.38
C ASP A 146 -8.71 5.07 -25.28
N TRP A 147 -7.97 4.78 -26.36
CA TRP A 147 -6.54 4.99 -26.41
C TRP A 147 -6.13 6.46 -26.27
N GLN A 148 -6.95 7.39 -26.77
CA GLN A 148 -6.68 8.82 -26.71
C GLN A 148 -6.80 9.32 -25.27
N THR A 149 -7.87 8.93 -24.57
CA THR A 149 -8.03 9.22 -23.14
C THR A 149 -6.89 8.62 -22.31
N LEU A 150 -6.50 7.37 -22.59
CA LEU A 150 -5.37 6.73 -21.91
C LEU A 150 -4.08 7.53 -22.09
N ALA A 151 -3.74 7.85 -23.34
CA ALA A 151 -2.53 8.59 -23.67
C ALA A 151 -2.54 9.99 -23.02
N TYR A 152 -3.69 10.64 -22.96
CA TYR A 152 -3.82 11.93 -22.30
C TYR A 152 -3.54 11.84 -20.79
N LEU A 153 -4.16 10.88 -20.09
CA LEU A 153 -3.98 10.67 -18.66
C LEU A 153 -2.54 10.29 -18.29
N GLU A 154 -1.89 9.44 -19.09
CA GLU A 154 -0.50 9.05 -18.86
C GLU A 154 0.47 10.22 -19.03
N ASN A 155 0.24 11.09 -20.03
CA ASN A 155 1.09 12.27 -20.25
C ASN A 155 0.89 13.36 -19.19
N HIS A 156 -0.28 13.41 -18.55
CA HIS A 156 -0.62 14.41 -17.53
C HIS A 156 -0.75 13.78 -16.14
N ASN A 157 -0.10 12.63 -15.89
CA ASN A 157 -0.25 11.90 -14.63
C ASN A 157 0.09 12.74 -13.39
N TYR A 158 1.01 13.71 -13.51
CA TYR A 158 1.37 14.66 -12.45
C TYR A 158 0.23 15.61 -12.06
N GLU A 159 -0.71 15.87 -12.97
CA GLU A 159 -1.86 16.76 -12.73
C GLU A 159 -3.05 16.02 -12.10
N PHE A 160 -3.07 14.69 -12.19
CA PHE A 160 -4.14 13.83 -11.68
C PHE A 160 -3.68 13.02 -10.45
N SER A 161 -3.49 13.70 -9.32
CA SER A 161 -3.00 13.07 -8.09
C SER A 161 -3.92 11.94 -7.61
N GLY A 162 -3.36 10.75 -7.39
CA GLY A 162 -4.08 9.55 -6.97
C GLY A 162 -4.81 8.81 -8.11
N ILE A 163 -4.81 9.32 -9.35
CA ILE A 163 -5.36 8.61 -10.51
C ILE A 163 -4.31 7.68 -11.11
N ARG A 164 -4.72 6.44 -11.40
CA ARG A 164 -3.86 5.43 -12.02
C ARG A 164 -4.63 4.67 -13.08
N THR A 165 -3.94 4.30 -14.15
CA THR A 165 -4.48 3.42 -15.16
C THR A 165 -4.14 1.98 -14.82
N GLU A 166 -5.10 1.08 -14.94
CA GLU A 166 -4.94 -0.34 -14.69
C GLU A 166 -5.34 -1.12 -15.93
N VAL A 167 -4.46 -2.02 -16.38
CA VAL A 167 -4.78 -2.95 -17.46
C VAL A 167 -5.38 -4.20 -16.87
N LYS A 168 -6.62 -4.55 -17.26
CA LYS A 168 -7.27 -5.80 -16.90
C LYS A 168 -7.72 -6.55 -18.15
N PRO A 169 -7.50 -7.87 -18.25
CA PRO A 169 -8.01 -8.64 -19.38
C PRO A 169 -9.54 -8.75 -19.30
N VAL A 170 -10.22 -8.42 -20.40
CA VAL A 170 -11.68 -8.55 -20.55
C VAL A 170 -11.99 -9.54 -21.66
N ARG A 171 -13.02 -10.37 -21.43
CA ARG A 171 -13.44 -11.43 -22.34
C ARG A 171 -14.16 -10.87 -23.56
N VAL A 172 -13.82 -11.35 -24.76
CA VAL A 172 -14.45 -10.96 -26.03
C VAL A 172 -15.06 -12.18 -26.70
N TYR A 173 -16.35 -12.10 -27.02
CA TYR A 173 -17.11 -13.15 -27.70
C TYR A 173 -17.34 -12.72 -29.16
N HIS A 174 -16.57 -13.28 -30.10
CA HIS A 174 -16.56 -12.81 -31.49
C HIS A 174 -17.85 -13.09 -32.26
N TYR A 175 -18.63 -14.10 -31.82
CA TYR A 175 -19.85 -14.55 -32.51
C TYR A 175 -21.14 -14.24 -31.73
N GLY A 176 -21.08 -13.35 -30.74
CA GLY A 176 -22.24 -12.90 -29.97
C GLY A 176 -23.07 -14.07 -29.43
N ASP A 177 -24.30 -14.19 -29.92
CA ASP A 177 -25.29 -15.16 -29.42
C ASP A 177 -25.07 -16.60 -29.91
N LEU A 178 -24.14 -16.81 -30.84
CA LEU A 178 -23.85 -18.14 -31.39
C LEU A 178 -23.46 -19.10 -30.26
N ALA A 179 -24.31 -20.10 -30.02
CA ALA A 179 -24.09 -21.10 -28.98
C ALA A 179 -23.84 -20.51 -27.58
N ALA A 180 -24.41 -19.34 -27.26
CA ALA A 180 -24.21 -18.66 -25.96
C ALA A 180 -24.54 -19.55 -24.74
N ASN A 181 -25.50 -20.49 -24.87
CA ASN A 181 -25.80 -21.46 -23.81
C ASN A 181 -24.71 -22.54 -23.65
N VAL A 182 -24.03 -22.90 -24.74
CA VAL A 182 -22.98 -23.91 -24.77
C VAL A 182 -21.66 -23.30 -24.33
N ILE A 183 -21.30 -22.13 -24.85
CA ILE A 183 -20.09 -21.39 -24.46
C ILE A 183 -20.24 -20.88 -23.03
N GLY A 184 -21.38 -20.27 -22.73
CA GLY A 184 -21.66 -19.64 -21.45
C GLY A 184 -21.14 -18.21 -21.36
N TYR A 185 -21.11 -17.70 -20.14
CA TYR A 185 -20.69 -16.34 -19.84
C TYR A 185 -19.98 -16.29 -18.49
N LEU A 186 -19.30 -15.17 -18.25
CA LEU A 186 -18.61 -14.87 -17.01
C LEU A 186 -19.49 -14.01 -16.09
N GLY A 187 -19.25 -14.08 -14.79
CA GLY A 187 -19.86 -13.14 -13.84
C GLY A 187 -19.17 -13.14 -12.50
N SER A 188 -19.44 -12.11 -11.71
CA SER A 188 -18.84 -11.94 -10.38
C SER A 188 -19.18 -13.12 -9.46
N ILE A 189 -18.19 -13.59 -8.72
CA ILE A 189 -18.34 -14.68 -7.75
C ILE A 189 -19.33 -14.27 -6.66
N SER A 190 -20.38 -15.09 -6.47
CA SER A 190 -21.36 -14.84 -5.42
C SER A 190 -20.81 -15.29 -4.06
N LYS A 191 -21.37 -14.76 -2.97
CA LYS A 191 -20.99 -15.17 -1.60
C LYS A 191 -21.11 -16.69 -1.39
N LYS A 192 -22.11 -17.33 -2.02
CA LYS A 192 -22.32 -18.78 -1.95
C LYS A 192 -21.23 -19.56 -2.67
N GLU A 193 -20.88 -19.13 -3.89
CA GLU A 193 -19.80 -19.75 -4.66
C GLU A 193 -18.44 -19.54 -3.98
N LEU A 194 -18.17 -18.35 -3.45
CA LEU A 194 -16.93 -18.05 -2.72
C LEU A 194 -16.78 -18.89 -1.45
N ALA A 195 -17.90 -19.24 -0.78
CA ALA A 195 -17.87 -20.11 0.39
C ALA A 195 -17.53 -21.57 0.04
N ALA A 196 -17.90 -22.03 -1.16
CA ALA A 196 -17.63 -23.38 -1.64
C ALA A 196 -16.32 -23.48 -2.44
N ALA A 197 -15.78 -22.35 -2.90
CA ALA A 197 -14.56 -22.28 -3.68
C ALA A 197 -13.30 -22.34 -2.81
N ASP A 198 -12.19 -22.75 -3.42
CA ASP A 198 -10.88 -22.68 -2.81
C ASP A 198 -10.44 -21.21 -2.65
N ARG A 199 -10.33 -20.75 -1.39
CA ARG A 199 -9.92 -19.38 -1.04
C ARG A 199 -8.46 -19.08 -1.37
N SER A 200 -7.64 -20.08 -1.68
CA SER A 200 -6.29 -19.86 -2.19
C SER A 200 -6.28 -19.43 -3.65
N VAL A 201 -7.35 -19.73 -4.39
CA VAL A 201 -7.49 -19.43 -5.83
C VAL A 201 -8.43 -18.25 -6.06
N TYR A 202 -9.57 -18.22 -5.35
CA TYR A 202 -10.62 -17.23 -5.57
C TYR A 202 -10.77 -16.26 -4.41
N SER A 203 -10.93 -15.00 -4.78
CA SER A 203 -11.13 -13.85 -3.90
C SER A 203 -12.49 -13.21 -4.18
N GLY A 204 -13.03 -12.45 -3.22
CA GLY A 204 -14.23 -11.66 -3.44
C GLY A 204 -14.03 -10.66 -4.58
N GLY A 205 -15.01 -10.54 -5.47
CA GLY A 205 -14.94 -9.67 -6.65
C GLY A 205 -14.35 -10.34 -7.90
N ASP A 206 -13.84 -11.57 -7.79
CA ASP A 206 -13.37 -12.31 -8.96
C ASP A 206 -14.49 -12.60 -9.95
N ILE A 207 -14.13 -12.60 -11.23
CA ILE A 207 -14.99 -12.99 -12.34
C ILE A 207 -14.74 -14.46 -12.67
N ILE A 208 -15.80 -15.28 -12.61
CA ILE A 208 -15.75 -16.74 -12.83
C ILE A 208 -16.73 -17.17 -13.93
N GLY A 209 -16.46 -18.32 -14.56
CA GLY A 209 -17.40 -18.96 -15.49
C GLY A 209 -18.71 -19.36 -14.82
N LYS A 210 -19.82 -18.79 -15.27
CA LYS A 210 -21.16 -19.03 -14.67
C LYS A 210 -21.94 -20.14 -15.34
N ARG A 211 -21.70 -20.37 -16.63
CA ARG A 211 -22.44 -21.34 -17.43
C ARG A 211 -21.55 -21.93 -18.53
N GLY A 212 -22.06 -22.98 -19.17
CA GLY A 212 -21.48 -23.53 -20.39
C GLY A 212 -20.06 -24.03 -20.20
N LEU A 213 -19.28 -23.94 -21.28
CA LEU A 213 -17.89 -24.30 -21.34
C LEU A 213 -17.03 -23.45 -20.41
N GLU A 214 -17.33 -22.15 -20.27
CA GLU A 214 -16.64 -21.25 -19.34
C GLU A 214 -16.68 -21.80 -17.90
N LYS A 215 -17.83 -22.29 -17.43
CA LYS A 215 -17.94 -22.91 -16.10
C LYS A 215 -17.31 -24.32 -16.05
N LEU A 216 -17.56 -25.14 -17.07
CA LEU A 216 -17.09 -26.53 -17.11
C LEU A 216 -15.56 -26.61 -17.12
N ARG A 217 -14.92 -25.68 -17.81
CA ARG A 217 -13.46 -25.61 -18.02
C ARG A 217 -12.83 -24.45 -17.28
N GLU A 218 -13.47 -23.93 -16.25
CA GLU A 218 -12.96 -22.84 -15.42
C GLU A 218 -11.53 -23.11 -14.94
N ALA A 219 -11.23 -24.33 -14.49
CA ALA A 219 -9.89 -24.69 -14.02
C ALA A 219 -8.82 -24.67 -15.12
N ASP A 220 -9.19 -25.03 -16.35
CA ASP A 220 -8.30 -25.01 -17.51
C ASP A 220 -8.16 -23.59 -18.09
N LEU A 221 -9.22 -22.78 -17.97
CA LEU A 221 -9.31 -21.45 -18.59
C LEU A 221 -8.81 -20.31 -17.70
N ARG A 222 -8.95 -20.38 -16.38
CA ARG A 222 -8.75 -19.21 -15.49
C ARG A 222 -7.33 -18.66 -15.44
N GLY A 223 -6.33 -19.47 -15.77
CA GLY A 223 -4.91 -19.13 -15.56
C GLY A 223 -4.54 -19.00 -14.08
N GLU A 224 -3.29 -18.63 -13.81
CA GLU A 224 -2.80 -18.41 -12.45
C GLU A 224 -2.63 -16.92 -12.17
N LYS A 225 -3.22 -16.43 -11.07
CA LYS A 225 -3.11 -15.02 -10.68
C LYS A 225 -1.65 -14.65 -10.43
N GLY A 226 -1.22 -13.57 -11.05
CA GLY A 226 0.06 -12.96 -10.74
C GLY A 226 0.01 -12.19 -9.42
N ARG A 227 1.18 -11.86 -8.88
CA ARG A 227 1.32 -10.94 -7.75
C ARG A 227 2.32 -9.85 -8.11
N SER A 228 1.91 -8.60 -7.96
CA SER A 228 2.81 -7.45 -7.99
C SER A 228 3.15 -7.05 -6.56
N LEU A 229 4.44 -6.95 -6.26
CA LEU A 229 4.95 -6.48 -4.99
C LEU A 229 5.45 -5.06 -5.20
N THR A 230 4.77 -4.07 -4.63
CA THR A 230 5.20 -2.67 -4.69
C THR A 230 5.72 -2.26 -3.33
N GLU A 231 6.95 -1.76 -3.32
CA GLU A 231 7.62 -1.27 -2.13
C GLU A 231 7.27 0.19 -1.93
N VAL A 232 6.62 0.49 -0.81
CA VAL A 232 6.07 1.79 -0.47
C VAL A 232 7.04 2.52 0.46
N ASN A 233 7.54 3.68 0.04
CA ASN A 233 8.34 4.57 0.87
C ASN A 233 7.47 5.33 1.89
N ASN A 234 8.08 6.11 2.79
CA ASN A 234 7.34 6.87 3.82
C ASN A 234 6.38 7.95 3.26
N ARG A 235 6.37 8.17 1.95
CA ARG A 235 5.49 9.08 1.22
C ARG A 235 4.39 8.36 0.44
N GLY A 236 4.29 7.03 0.51
CA GLY A 236 3.23 6.27 -0.19
C GLY A 236 3.59 5.77 -1.59
N PHE A 237 4.82 5.97 -2.08
CA PHE A 237 5.28 5.52 -3.41
C PHE A 237 6.14 4.26 -3.35
#